data_AF-A0A6C8GEM8-F1
#
_entry.id   AF-A0A6C8GEM8-F1
#
_cell.length_a   1.000
_cell.length_b   1.000
_cell.length_c   1.000
_cell.angle_alpha   90.00
_cell.angle_beta   90.00
_cell.angle_gamma   90.00
#
_symmetry.space_group_name_H-M   'P 1'
#
loop_
_entity.id
_entity.type
_entity.pdbx_description
1 polymer ?
#
loop_
_entity_poly.entity_id
_entity_poly.type
_entity_poly.pdbx_seq_one_letter_code
_entity_poly.pdbx_strand_id
1 'polypeptide(L)'
;MKTFTDRWRQLEWDDIRLRINGKTAADVERALNASRLNREDMMALLSPAAADYLEPLAQRAQRLTRQRFGNTVSFYVPLYLSNLCANDCTYCGFSMSNRIKRKTLDEVDIQRECDAIRKLGFEHLLLVTGEHQAKVGMGYFRRHLPAIRRQFSSLQMEVQPLSQENYAELKTLGIDGVMVYQETYHEAIYAQHHLKGKKQDFFWRLETPDRLGRAGIDKIGLGALIGLSDNWRVDCYMVAEHLLWMQKQYWQSRYSISFPRLRPCAGGVEPASIMDERQLVQTICAFL
;
A
#
# COMPACT_ATOMS: atom_id res chain seq x y z
N MET A 1 -12.14 -14.61 -14.94
CA MET A 1 -11.05 -13.93 -14.22
C MET A 1 -11.11 -14.40 -12.77
N LYS A 2 -10.07 -15.08 -12.28
CA LYS A 2 -10.00 -15.69 -10.95
C LYS A 2 -9.21 -14.84 -9.95
N THR A 3 -8.24 -14.05 -10.42
CA THR A 3 -7.41 -13.15 -9.62
C THR A 3 -7.20 -11.82 -10.35
N PHE A 4 -6.67 -10.80 -9.66
CA PHE A 4 -6.33 -9.53 -10.29
C PHE A 4 -5.28 -9.68 -11.38
N THR A 5 -4.41 -10.71 -11.33
CA THR A 5 -3.46 -11.02 -12.39
C THR A 5 -4.13 -11.14 -13.76
N ASP A 6 -5.32 -11.76 -13.84
CA ASP A 6 -6.07 -11.88 -15.09
C ASP A 6 -6.53 -10.51 -15.62
N ARG A 7 -6.81 -9.55 -14.73
CA ARG A 7 -7.14 -8.16 -15.09
C ARG A 7 -5.90 -7.41 -15.52
N TRP A 8 -4.84 -7.53 -14.74
CA TRP A 8 -3.57 -6.85 -14.99
C TRP A 8 -2.98 -7.20 -16.36
N ARG A 9 -3.08 -8.47 -16.79
CA ARG A 9 -2.67 -8.91 -18.14
C ARG A 9 -3.44 -8.28 -19.30
N GLN A 10 -4.55 -7.59 -19.03
CA GLN A 10 -5.35 -6.87 -20.04
C GLN A 10 -5.03 -5.36 -20.02
N LEU A 11 -4.17 -4.91 -19.11
CA LEU A 11 -3.83 -3.50 -18.90
C LEU A 11 -2.45 -3.25 -19.49
N GLU A 12 -2.42 -2.58 -20.64
CA GLU A 12 -1.18 -2.23 -21.32
C GLU A 12 -0.59 -0.93 -20.73
N TRP A 13 0.61 -1.02 -20.15
CA TRP A 13 1.26 0.10 -19.46
C TRP A 13 1.42 1.33 -20.36
N ASP A 14 1.90 1.14 -21.59
CA ASP A 14 2.15 2.23 -22.53
C ASP A 14 0.86 2.84 -23.09
N ASP A 15 -0.19 2.03 -23.29
CA ASP A 15 -1.53 2.55 -23.65
C ASP A 15 -2.06 3.45 -22.54
N ILE A 16 -2.03 2.99 -21.29
CA ILE A 16 -2.48 3.77 -20.13
C ILE A 16 -1.66 5.05 -20.02
N ARG A 17 -0.34 4.98 -20.19
CA ARG A 17 0.55 6.14 -20.21
C ARG A 17 0.12 7.15 -21.25
N LEU A 18 -0.06 6.72 -22.50
CA LEU A 18 -0.45 7.61 -23.61
C LEU A 18 -1.82 8.23 -23.34
N ARG A 19 -2.77 7.43 -22.85
CA ARG A 19 -4.15 7.88 -22.60
C ARG A 19 -4.25 8.86 -21.45
N ILE A 20 -3.48 8.69 -20.36
CA ILE A 20 -3.41 9.66 -19.27
C ILE A 20 -2.78 10.96 -19.76
N ASN A 21 -1.65 10.90 -20.49
CA ASN A 21 -0.97 12.10 -20.97
C ASN A 21 -1.74 12.83 -22.07
N GLY A 22 -2.58 12.12 -22.83
CA GLY A 22 -3.43 12.68 -23.88
C GLY A 22 -4.75 13.29 -23.39
N LYS A 23 -5.05 13.26 -22.09
CA LYS A 23 -6.27 13.89 -21.56
C LYS A 23 -6.21 15.40 -21.67
N THR A 24 -7.36 16.00 -21.96
CA THR A 24 -7.52 17.43 -22.17
C THR A 24 -8.22 18.10 -20.98
N ALA A 25 -8.18 19.44 -20.94
CA ALA A 25 -8.96 20.23 -20.00
C ALA A 25 -10.45 19.87 -20.00
N ALA A 26 -11.04 19.66 -21.18
CA ALA A 26 -12.44 19.26 -21.32
C ALA A 26 -12.74 17.88 -20.70
N ASP A 27 -11.77 16.95 -20.74
CA ASP A 27 -11.91 15.65 -20.07
C ASP A 27 -11.90 15.80 -18.54
N VAL A 28 -11.05 16.69 -18.02
CA VAL A 28 -10.97 16.99 -16.58
C VAL A 28 -12.25 17.65 -16.11
N GLU A 29 -12.76 18.65 -16.83
CA GLU A 29 -14.03 19.32 -16.52
C GLU A 29 -15.20 18.35 -16.50
N ARG A 30 -15.25 17.42 -17.48
CA ARG A 30 -16.26 16.35 -17.49
C ARG A 30 -16.14 15.46 -16.26
N ALA A 31 -14.93 15.03 -15.91
CA ALA A 31 -14.68 14.20 -14.72
C ALA A 31 -15.08 14.92 -13.42
N LEU A 32 -14.74 16.21 -13.27
CA LEU A 32 -15.07 17.02 -12.10
C LEU A 32 -16.57 17.24 -11.91
N ASN A 33 -17.37 17.17 -12.98
CA ASN A 33 -18.81 17.32 -12.95
C ASN A 33 -19.56 15.96 -12.92
N ALA A 34 -18.86 14.84 -13.08
CA ALA A 34 -19.48 13.52 -13.07
C ALA A 34 -20.01 13.16 -11.68
N SER A 35 -21.24 12.64 -11.59
CA SER A 35 -21.82 12.14 -10.34
C SER A 35 -21.14 10.87 -9.83
N ARG A 36 -20.64 10.04 -10.76
CA ARG A 36 -19.86 8.83 -10.47
C ARG A 36 -18.70 8.76 -11.46
N LEU A 37 -17.48 8.68 -10.92
CA LEU A 37 -16.27 8.57 -11.72
C LEU A 37 -16.16 7.17 -12.33
N ASN A 38 -15.73 7.12 -13.59
CA ASN A 38 -15.32 5.92 -14.29
C ASN A 38 -13.79 5.90 -14.49
N ARG A 39 -13.29 4.90 -15.22
CA ARG A 39 -11.86 4.71 -15.50
C ARG A 39 -11.25 5.85 -16.32
N GLU A 40 -11.97 6.37 -17.32
CA GLU A 40 -11.52 7.51 -18.12
C GLU A 40 -11.44 8.79 -17.29
N ASP A 41 -12.39 8.97 -16.38
CA ASP A 41 -12.39 10.11 -15.46
C ASP A 41 -11.18 10.03 -14.51
N MET A 42 -10.87 8.84 -13.99
CA MET A 42 -9.66 8.64 -13.18
C MET A 42 -8.38 8.99 -13.96
N MET A 43 -8.27 8.55 -15.21
CA MET A 43 -7.16 8.93 -16.08
C MET A 43 -7.09 10.46 -16.28
N ALA A 44 -8.23 11.13 -16.45
CA ALA A 44 -8.29 12.59 -16.58
C ALA A 44 -7.83 13.30 -15.31
N LEU A 45 -8.30 12.86 -14.13
CA LEU A 45 -7.93 13.46 -12.84
C LEU A 45 -6.46 13.23 -12.47
N LEU A 46 -5.83 12.15 -12.94
CA LEU A 46 -4.39 11.91 -12.78
C LEU A 46 -3.53 12.61 -13.84
N SER A 47 -4.12 13.08 -14.94
CA SER A 47 -3.37 13.64 -16.07
C SER A 47 -2.63 14.93 -15.72
N PRO A 48 -1.62 15.32 -16.54
CA PRO A 48 -1.02 16.65 -16.43
C PRO A 48 -2.04 17.79 -16.59
N ALA A 49 -3.07 17.63 -17.43
CA ALA A 49 -4.10 18.64 -17.65
C ALA A 49 -4.90 18.98 -16.38
N ALA A 50 -5.00 18.05 -15.41
CA ALA A 50 -5.67 18.31 -14.15
C ALA A 50 -4.85 19.16 -13.16
N ALA A 51 -3.58 19.46 -13.45
CA ALA A 51 -2.73 20.27 -12.58
C ALA A 51 -3.27 21.70 -12.37
N ASP A 52 -3.98 22.24 -13.37
CA ASP A 52 -4.61 23.57 -13.34
C ASP A 52 -5.96 23.55 -12.61
N TYR A 53 -6.50 22.37 -12.31
CA TYR A 53 -7.79 22.16 -11.66
C TYR A 53 -7.67 21.67 -10.21
N LEU A 54 -6.50 21.85 -9.59
CA LEU A 54 -6.21 21.33 -8.25
C LEU A 54 -7.22 21.81 -7.20
N GLU A 55 -7.58 23.10 -7.21
CA GLU A 55 -8.51 23.67 -6.23
C GLU A 55 -9.94 23.10 -6.38
N PRO A 56 -10.57 23.11 -7.58
CA PRO A 56 -11.85 22.41 -7.79
C PRO A 56 -11.83 20.93 -7.39
N LEU A 57 -10.74 20.22 -7.71
CA LEU A 57 -10.55 18.81 -7.36
C LEU A 57 -10.47 18.62 -5.84
N ALA A 58 -9.69 19.46 -5.14
CA ALA A 58 -9.55 19.42 -3.69
C ALA A 58 -10.87 19.71 -2.97
N GLN A 59 -11.64 20.69 -3.45
CA GLN A 59 -12.96 20.99 -2.90
C GLN A 59 -13.94 19.83 -3.08
N ARG A 60 -13.92 19.16 -4.25
CA ARG A 60 -14.72 17.97 -4.51
C ARG A 60 -14.35 16.83 -3.55
N ALA A 61 -13.07 16.51 -3.45
CA ALA A 61 -12.54 15.49 -2.56
C ALA A 61 -12.88 15.77 -1.09
N GLN A 62 -12.76 17.03 -0.64
CA GLN A 62 -13.12 17.42 0.73
C GLN A 62 -14.61 17.22 1.00
N ARG A 63 -15.51 17.59 0.07
CA ARG A 63 -16.95 17.38 0.23
C ARG A 63 -17.29 15.89 0.35
N LEU A 64 -16.73 15.05 -0.52
CA LEU A 64 -16.95 13.60 -0.50
C LEU A 64 -16.40 12.96 0.77
N THR A 65 -15.19 13.37 1.18
CA THR A 65 -14.56 12.92 2.43
C THR A 65 -15.44 13.26 3.64
N ARG A 66 -15.93 14.51 3.75
CA ARG A 66 -16.84 14.93 4.83
C ARG A 66 -18.16 14.17 4.80
N GLN A 67 -18.72 13.92 3.62
CA GLN A 67 -19.96 13.14 3.48
C GLN A 67 -19.80 11.70 3.96
N ARG A 68 -18.63 11.08 3.79
CA ARG A 68 -18.38 9.67 4.11
C ARG A 68 -17.81 9.44 5.50
N PHE A 69 -16.95 10.35 5.98
CA PHE A 69 -16.15 10.17 7.19
C PHE A 69 -16.37 11.26 8.24
N GLY A 70 -17.17 12.30 7.93
CA GLY A 70 -17.33 13.46 8.81
C GLY A 70 -16.02 14.21 8.98
N ASN A 71 -15.71 14.60 10.22
CA ASN A 71 -14.47 15.30 10.58
C ASN A 71 -13.43 14.36 11.24
N THR A 72 -13.68 13.04 11.23
CA THR A 72 -12.86 12.08 11.94
C THR A 72 -11.55 11.82 11.20
N VAL A 73 -10.42 11.96 11.90
CA VAL A 73 -9.10 11.56 11.45
C VAL A 73 -8.58 10.48 12.39
N SER A 74 -8.34 9.28 11.85
CA SER A 74 -7.80 8.17 12.64
C SER A 74 -6.27 8.20 12.64
N PHE A 75 -5.68 8.02 13.82
CA PHE A 75 -4.24 7.91 13.99
C PHE A 75 -3.83 6.47 14.28
N TYR A 76 -2.64 6.07 13.84
CA TYR A 76 -2.01 4.82 14.22
C TYR A 76 -0.50 5.03 14.32
N VAL A 77 0.18 4.13 15.03
CA VAL A 77 1.64 4.16 15.18
C VAL A 77 2.26 2.92 14.53
N PRO A 78 3.26 3.08 13.65
CA PRO A 78 4.03 1.95 13.16
C PRO A 78 4.96 1.42 14.26
N LEU A 79 4.84 0.14 14.58
CA LEU A 79 5.75 -0.58 15.48
C LEU A 79 6.57 -1.58 14.67
N TYR A 80 7.86 -1.29 14.50
CA TYR A 80 8.79 -2.18 13.82
C TYR A 80 9.24 -3.31 14.74
N LEU A 81 8.71 -4.51 14.54
CA LEU A 81 9.05 -5.69 15.36
C LEU A 81 10.38 -6.33 14.93
N SER A 82 10.78 -6.14 13.67
CA SER A 82 12.09 -6.60 13.19
C SER A 82 12.55 -5.84 11.95
N ASN A 83 13.84 -5.55 11.89
CA ASN A 83 14.50 -5.05 10.67
C ASN A 83 15.30 -6.14 9.92
N LEU A 84 15.13 -7.41 10.29
CA LEU A 84 15.78 -8.52 9.61
C LEU A 84 15.01 -8.89 8.34
N CYS A 85 15.68 -8.84 7.19
CA CYS A 85 15.09 -9.14 5.89
C CYS A 85 16.04 -10.02 5.06
N ALA A 86 15.47 -10.98 4.33
CA ALA A 86 16.16 -11.88 3.41
C ALA A 86 15.99 -11.44 1.93
N ASN A 87 15.29 -10.34 1.67
CA ASN A 87 15.20 -9.77 0.33
C ASN A 87 16.30 -8.73 0.09
N ASP A 88 16.70 -8.61 -1.17
CA ASP A 88 17.58 -7.55 -1.65
C ASP A 88 16.77 -6.57 -2.51
N CYS A 89 16.38 -5.44 -1.92
CA CYS A 89 15.58 -4.41 -2.59
C CYS A 89 16.38 -3.11 -2.67
N THR A 90 16.57 -2.57 -3.87
CA THR A 90 17.47 -1.42 -4.12
C THR A 90 17.04 -0.12 -3.44
N TYR A 91 15.79 -0.04 -3.00
CA TYR A 91 15.19 1.15 -2.38
C TYR A 91 14.95 1.02 -0.87
N CYS A 92 15.28 -0.12 -0.27
CA CYS A 92 14.92 -0.42 1.12
C CYS A 92 16.13 -0.40 2.05
N GLY A 93 16.08 0.42 3.11
CA GLY A 93 17.12 0.45 4.13
C GLY A 93 17.33 -0.90 4.84
N PHE A 94 16.31 -1.77 4.88
CA PHE A 94 16.41 -3.12 5.44
C PHE A 94 16.90 -4.17 4.44
N SER A 95 17.26 -3.80 3.20
CA SER A 95 17.82 -4.74 2.22
C SER A 95 18.90 -5.61 2.85
N MET A 96 18.90 -6.92 2.56
CA MET A 96 19.85 -7.88 3.14
C MET A 96 21.31 -7.49 2.88
N SER A 97 21.57 -6.79 1.77
CA SER A 97 22.91 -6.33 1.36
C SER A 97 23.41 -5.13 2.17
N ASN A 98 22.52 -4.44 2.90
CA ASN A 98 22.90 -3.35 3.78
C ASN A 98 23.51 -3.84 5.09
N ARG A 99 24.69 -3.30 5.43
CA ARG A 99 25.40 -3.56 6.68
C ARG A 99 24.87 -2.68 7.81
N ILE A 100 23.67 -2.99 8.26
CA ILE A 100 23.02 -2.34 9.41
C ILE A 100 22.93 -3.29 10.62
N LYS A 101 22.83 -2.73 11.83
CA LYS A 101 22.55 -3.53 13.04
C LYS A 101 21.17 -4.15 12.93
N ARG A 102 21.10 -5.49 12.94
CA ARG A 102 19.84 -6.24 12.88
C ARG A 102 19.29 -6.48 14.28
N LYS A 103 18.00 -6.25 14.47
CA LYS A 103 17.25 -6.51 15.70
C LYS A 103 15.88 -7.09 15.35
N THR A 104 15.53 -8.16 16.05
CA THR A 104 14.16 -8.66 16.18
C THR A 104 13.80 -8.50 17.64
N LEU A 105 12.68 -7.84 17.93
CA LEU A 105 12.24 -7.63 19.30
C LEU A 105 11.85 -8.97 19.92
N ASP A 106 12.20 -9.19 21.19
CA ASP A 106 11.66 -10.29 21.98
C ASP A 106 10.42 -9.83 22.76
N GLU A 107 9.89 -10.70 23.62
CA GLU A 107 8.71 -10.39 24.43
C GLU A 107 8.91 -9.18 25.36
N VAL A 108 10.11 -9.03 25.94
CA VAL A 108 10.42 -7.93 26.87
C VAL A 108 10.53 -6.62 26.11
N ASP A 109 11.22 -6.62 24.97
CA ASP A 109 11.31 -5.47 24.08
C ASP A 109 9.91 -5.05 23.60
N ILE A 110 9.09 -6.00 23.12
CA ILE A 110 7.73 -5.72 22.63
C ILE A 110 6.88 -5.09 23.74
N GLN A 111 6.93 -5.64 24.96
CA GLN A 111 6.14 -5.09 26.06
C GLN A 111 6.57 -3.65 26.37
N ARG A 112 7.88 -3.37 26.39
CA ARG A 112 8.39 -2.00 26.60
C ARG A 112 7.90 -1.03 25.53
N GLU A 113 7.94 -1.42 24.25
CA GLU A 113 7.43 -0.58 23.16
C GLU A 113 5.91 -0.38 23.27
N CYS A 114 5.15 -1.43 23.62
CA CYS A 114 3.70 -1.34 23.83
C CYS A 114 3.37 -0.36 24.97
N ASP A 115 4.05 -0.46 26.11
CA ASP A 115 3.87 0.43 27.25
C ASP A 115 4.18 1.89 26.87
N ALA A 116 5.26 2.12 26.11
CA ALA A 116 5.62 3.45 25.63
C ALA A 116 4.54 4.04 24.72
N ILE A 117 4.02 3.26 23.76
CA ILE A 117 2.98 3.71 22.84
C ILE A 117 1.65 3.97 23.57
N ARG A 118 1.29 3.12 24.56
CA ARG A 118 0.10 3.33 25.39
C ARG A 118 0.19 4.59 26.23
N LYS A 119 1.37 4.92 26.77
CA LYS A 119 1.61 6.19 27.47
C LYS A 119 1.43 7.42 26.58
N LEU A 120 1.63 7.29 25.28
CA LEU A 120 1.35 8.34 24.29
C LEU A 120 -0.14 8.45 23.91
N GLY A 121 -0.99 7.53 24.39
CA GLY A 121 -2.43 7.55 24.16
C GLY A 121 -2.88 6.90 22.84
N PHE A 122 -2.02 6.16 22.15
CA PHE A 122 -2.40 5.49 20.91
C PHE A 122 -3.01 4.09 21.16
N GLU A 123 -4.07 3.79 20.41
CA GLU A 123 -4.78 2.50 20.50
C GLU A 123 -4.73 1.66 19.21
N HIS A 124 -4.12 2.19 18.15
CA HIS A 124 -4.06 1.56 16.84
C HIS A 124 -2.60 1.39 16.41
N LEU A 125 -2.20 0.15 16.11
CA LEU A 125 -0.85 -0.16 15.65
C LEU A 125 -0.84 -0.63 14.20
N LEU A 126 0.23 -0.26 13.50
CA LEU A 126 0.67 -0.94 12.28
C LEU A 126 1.96 -1.71 12.60
N LEU A 127 1.88 -3.03 12.68
CA LEU A 127 3.02 -3.89 12.94
C LEU A 127 3.83 -4.07 11.64
N VAL A 128 5.13 -3.76 11.69
CA VAL A 128 5.99 -3.80 10.50
C VAL A 128 7.17 -4.75 10.75
N THR A 129 7.46 -5.61 9.77
CA THR A 129 8.62 -6.50 9.82
C THR A 129 9.37 -6.57 8.50
N GLY A 130 10.69 -6.75 8.56
CA GLY A 130 11.43 -7.33 7.44
C GLY A 130 10.98 -8.77 7.16
N GLU A 131 11.30 -9.27 5.96
CA GLU A 131 10.89 -10.61 5.53
C GLU A 131 11.97 -11.66 5.88
N HIS A 132 11.75 -12.44 6.94
CA HIS A 132 12.64 -13.56 7.28
C HIS A 132 11.87 -14.72 7.91
N GLN A 133 11.38 -15.66 7.09
CA GLN A 133 10.41 -16.70 7.51
C GLN A 133 10.83 -17.52 8.73
N ALA A 134 12.12 -17.86 8.87
CA ALA A 134 12.59 -18.66 10.00
C ALA A 134 12.65 -17.91 11.35
N LYS A 135 12.75 -16.57 11.33
CA LYS A 135 12.93 -15.75 12.55
C LYS A 135 11.73 -14.84 12.83
N VAL A 136 11.03 -14.40 11.78
CA VAL A 136 9.92 -13.45 11.82
C VAL A 136 8.80 -13.93 10.89
N GLY A 137 8.43 -15.20 11.06
CA GLY A 137 7.30 -15.84 10.37
C GLY A 137 6.15 -16.15 11.33
N MET A 138 5.25 -17.06 10.91
CA MET A 138 4.06 -17.40 11.70
C MET A 138 4.35 -17.90 13.12
N GLY A 139 5.47 -18.60 13.35
CA GLY A 139 5.86 -19.02 14.70
C GLY A 139 6.10 -17.83 15.65
N TYR A 140 6.69 -16.75 15.14
CA TYR A 140 6.90 -15.51 15.88
C TYR A 140 5.57 -14.78 16.10
N PHE A 141 4.73 -14.69 15.07
CA PHE A 141 3.42 -14.04 15.16
C PHE A 141 2.49 -14.75 16.15
N ARG A 142 2.39 -16.08 16.12
CA ARG A 142 1.62 -16.88 17.10
C ARG A 142 2.03 -16.60 18.53
N ARG A 143 3.34 -16.42 18.76
CA ARG A 143 3.88 -16.17 20.10
C ARG A 143 3.52 -14.78 20.62
N HIS A 144 3.60 -13.75 19.79
CA HIS A 144 3.55 -12.36 20.26
C HIS A 144 2.23 -11.62 19.98
N LEU A 145 1.54 -11.90 18.87
CA LEU A 145 0.34 -11.15 18.49
C LEU A 145 -0.78 -11.18 19.54
N PRO A 146 -1.10 -12.33 20.19
CA PRO A 146 -2.15 -12.35 21.21
C PRO A 146 -1.87 -11.42 22.40
N ALA A 147 -0.60 -11.28 22.80
CA ALA A 147 -0.20 -10.40 23.89
C ALA A 147 -0.33 -8.92 23.50
N ILE A 148 0.05 -8.57 22.27
CA ILE A 148 -0.11 -7.22 21.72
C ILE A 148 -1.60 -6.90 21.56
N ARG A 149 -2.41 -7.83 21.05
CA ARG A 149 -3.85 -7.62 20.77
C ARG A 149 -4.63 -7.23 22.02
N ARG A 150 -4.30 -7.80 23.17
CA ARG A 150 -4.93 -7.47 24.46
C ARG A 150 -4.70 -6.01 24.89
N GLN A 151 -3.71 -5.34 24.32
CA GLN A 151 -3.31 -3.98 24.69
C GLN A 151 -3.80 -2.92 23.70
N PHE A 152 -4.24 -3.28 22.50
CA PHE A 152 -4.59 -2.32 21.45
C PHE A 152 -5.93 -2.62 20.81
N SER A 153 -6.69 -1.57 20.53
CA SER A 153 -8.03 -1.64 19.95
C SER A 153 -8.00 -2.10 18.49
N SER A 154 -6.97 -1.71 17.73
CA SER A 154 -6.74 -2.24 16.38
C SER A 154 -5.29 -2.63 16.11
N LEU A 155 -5.09 -3.78 15.46
CA LEU A 155 -3.83 -4.26 14.93
C LEU A 155 -3.91 -4.45 13.42
N GLN A 156 -3.12 -3.66 12.71
CA GLN A 156 -2.85 -3.83 11.29
C GLN A 156 -1.41 -4.32 11.11
N MET A 157 -1.08 -4.88 9.95
CA MET A 157 0.27 -5.33 9.66
C MET A 157 0.72 -4.98 8.24
N GLU A 158 2.00 -4.64 8.10
CA GLU A 158 2.71 -4.51 6.82
C GLU A 158 3.88 -5.49 6.86
N VAL A 159 3.66 -6.68 6.32
CA VAL A 159 4.63 -7.80 6.36
C VAL A 159 4.76 -8.45 4.99
N GLN A 160 5.64 -9.44 4.88
CA GLN A 160 5.78 -10.24 3.66
C GLN A 160 4.46 -10.87 3.20
N PRO A 161 4.28 -11.07 1.89
CA PRO A 161 3.19 -11.87 1.36
C PRO A 161 3.16 -13.30 1.96
N LEU A 162 2.04 -13.66 2.59
CA LEU A 162 1.80 -14.99 3.14
C LEU A 162 0.80 -15.79 2.28
N SER A 163 0.68 -17.08 2.59
CA SER A 163 -0.38 -17.92 2.03
C SER A 163 -1.74 -17.55 2.62
N GLN A 164 -2.82 -17.99 1.96
CA GLN A 164 -4.18 -17.73 2.41
C GLN A 164 -4.46 -18.32 3.80
N GLU A 165 -3.95 -19.52 4.08
CA GLU A 165 -4.13 -20.24 5.35
C GLU A 165 -3.45 -19.47 6.49
N ASN A 166 -2.25 -18.95 6.24
CA ASN A 166 -1.54 -18.13 7.22
C ASN A 166 -2.27 -16.81 7.49
N TYR A 167 -2.90 -16.19 6.48
CA TYR A 167 -3.75 -15.01 6.72
C TYR A 167 -5.02 -15.34 7.49
N ALA A 168 -5.66 -16.49 7.20
CA ALA A 168 -6.82 -16.94 7.96
C ALA A 168 -6.45 -17.16 9.44
N GLU A 169 -5.27 -17.70 9.72
CA GLU A 169 -4.75 -17.83 11.07
C GLU A 169 -4.38 -16.47 11.70
N LEU A 170 -3.74 -15.56 10.97
CA LEU A 170 -3.45 -14.22 11.49
C LEU A 170 -4.72 -13.49 11.94
N LYS A 171 -5.84 -13.70 11.23
CA LYS A 171 -7.14 -13.18 11.66
C LYS A 171 -7.56 -13.75 13.03
N THR A 172 -7.37 -15.05 13.28
CA THR A 172 -7.69 -15.65 14.59
C THR A 172 -6.77 -15.17 15.71
N LEU A 173 -5.54 -14.74 15.37
CA LEU A 173 -4.60 -14.10 16.30
C LEU A 173 -4.92 -12.62 16.60
N GLY A 174 -5.93 -12.05 15.92
CA GLY A 174 -6.43 -10.71 16.19
C GLY A 174 -5.93 -9.61 15.26
N ILE A 175 -5.38 -9.94 14.08
CA ILE A 175 -5.10 -8.95 13.03
C ILE A 175 -6.39 -8.51 12.36
N ASP A 176 -6.65 -7.20 12.35
CA ASP A 176 -7.83 -6.60 11.70
C ASP A 176 -7.54 -6.24 10.22
N GLY A 177 -6.28 -5.99 9.87
CA GLY A 177 -5.95 -5.56 8.52
C GLY A 177 -4.51 -5.77 8.08
N VAL A 178 -4.31 -5.87 6.77
CA VAL A 178 -3.00 -6.07 6.16
C VAL A 178 -2.80 -5.03 5.07
N MET A 179 -1.69 -4.30 5.13
CA MET A 179 -1.24 -3.37 4.10
C MET A 179 -0.21 -4.10 3.23
N VAL A 180 -0.43 -4.11 1.91
CA VAL A 180 0.51 -4.66 0.94
C VAL A 180 0.65 -3.71 -0.24
N TYR A 181 1.85 -3.18 -0.41
CA TYR A 181 2.16 -2.31 -1.54
C TYR A 181 2.76 -3.14 -2.66
N GLN A 182 2.23 -3.03 -3.87
CA GLN A 182 2.80 -3.69 -5.04
C GLN A 182 4.17 -3.12 -5.40
N GLU A 183 4.53 -1.97 -4.84
CA GLU A 183 5.75 -1.19 -5.09
C GLU A 183 5.73 -0.55 -6.48
N THR A 184 5.63 -1.35 -7.54
CA THR A 184 5.31 -0.89 -8.88
C THR A 184 4.55 -2.00 -9.62
N TYR A 185 3.56 -1.62 -10.42
CA TYR A 185 2.77 -2.51 -11.24
C TYR A 185 3.43 -2.80 -12.60
N HIS A 186 4.60 -2.22 -12.87
CA HIS A 186 5.40 -2.54 -14.05
C HIS A 186 6.34 -3.71 -13.76
N GLU A 187 6.06 -4.90 -14.32
CA GLU A 187 6.79 -6.14 -14.03
C GLU A 187 8.30 -6.03 -14.29
N ALA A 188 8.71 -5.50 -15.45
CA ALA A 188 10.14 -5.35 -15.77
C ALA A 188 10.88 -4.42 -14.78
N ILE A 189 10.28 -3.28 -14.40
CA ILE A 189 10.86 -2.37 -13.41
C ILE A 189 10.87 -3.02 -12.02
N TYR A 190 9.80 -3.74 -11.66
CA TYR A 190 9.75 -4.50 -10.42
C TYR A 190 10.95 -5.46 -10.31
N ALA A 191 11.29 -6.20 -11.37
CA ALA A 191 12.42 -7.11 -11.39
C ALA A 191 13.78 -6.40 -11.21
N GLN A 192 13.91 -5.16 -11.69
CA GLN A 192 15.14 -4.36 -11.52
C GLN A 192 15.37 -3.94 -10.06
N HIS A 193 14.31 -3.79 -9.27
CA HIS A 193 14.42 -3.35 -7.89
C HIS A 193 14.39 -4.49 -6.87
N HIS A 194 13.92 -5.68 -7.24
CA HIS A 194 13.85 -6.85 -6.38
C HIS A 194 14.85 -7.90 -6.86
N LEU A 195 16.06 -7.85 -6.30
CA LEU A 195 17.22 -8.58 -6.84
C LEU A 195 17.35 -10.00 -6.28
N LYS A 196 16.89 -10.21 -5.04
CA LYS A 196 16.97 -11.51 -4.33
C LYS A 196 15.80 -11.68 -3.37
N GLY A 197 15.46 -12.94 -3.08
CA GLY A 197 14.48 -13.34 -2.07
C GLY A 197 13.09 -13.58 -2.66
N LYS A 198 12.11 -13.86 -1.79
CA LYS A 198 10.76 -14.20 -2.24
C LYS A 198 10.02 -13.01 -2.83
N LYS A 199 10.44 -11.79 -2.51
CA LYS A 199 9.86 -10.57 -3.09
C LYS A 199 10.13 -10.46 -4.60
N GLN A 200 11.01 -11.27 -5.20
CA GLN A 200 11.17 -11.29 -6.67
C GLN A 200 9.93 -11.78 -7.42
N ASP A 201 9.11 -12.60 -6.77
CA ASP A 201 7.90 -13.14 -7.38
C ASP A 201 6.80 -12.06 -7.47
N PHE A 202 6.76 -11.41 -8.63
CA PHE A 202 5.83 -10.33 -8.95
C PHE A 202 4.37 -10.77 -8.79
N PHE A 203 4.02 -11.92 -9.34
CA PHE A 203 2.64 -12.42 -9.34
C PHE A 203 2.22 -12.91 -7.95
N TRP A 204 3.13 -13.55 -7.20
CA TRP A 204 2.85 -13.87 -5.79
C TRP A 204 2.51 -12.62 -4.99
N ARG A 205 3.25 -11.52 -5.18
CA ARG A 205 2.95 -10.24 -4.53
C ARG A 205 1.64 -9.63 -5.04
N LEU A 206 1.42 -9.60 -6.36
CA LEU A 206 0.24 -9.04 -7.01
C LEU A 206 -1.06 -9.71 -6.54
N GLU A 207 -1.03 -11.02 -6.31
CA GLU A 207 -2.18 -11.79 -5.85
C GLU A 207 -2.38 -11.78 -4.33
N THR A 208 -1.53 -11.06 -3.59
CA THR A 208 -1.65 -10.97 -2.11
C THR A 208 -3.00 -10.40 -1.68
N PRO A 209 -3.50 -9.29 -2.26
CA PRO A 209 -4.83 -8.77 -1.92
C PRO A 209 -5.95 -9.79 -2.14
N ASP A 210 -5.91 -10.55 -3.24
CA ASP A 210 -6.85 -11.64 -3.48
C ASP A 210 -6.80 -12.71 -2.37
N ARG A 211 -5.60 -13.11 -1.92
CA ARG A 211 -5.44 -14.05 -0.79
C ARG A 211 -5.97 -13.47 0.53
N LEU A 212 -5.76 -12.17 0.78
CA LEU A 212 -6.30 -11.47 1.95
C LEU A 212 -7.83 -11.44 1.93
N GLY A 213 -8.42 -11.13 0.79
CA GLY A 213 -9.87 -11.12 0.58
C GLY A 213 -10.49 -12.51 0.81
N ARG A 214 -9.88 -13.57 0.26
CA ARG A 214 -10.33 -14.96 0.48
C ARG A 214 -10.14 -15.44 1.93
N ALA A 215 -9.10 -14.97 2.62
CA ALA A 215 -8.91 -15.23 4.04
C ALA A 215 -9.88 -14.43 4.94
N GLY A 216 -10.66 -13.52 4.35
CA GLY A 216 -11.65 -12.71 5.05
C GLY A 216 -11.03 -11.60 5.91
N ILE A 217 -9.84 -11.08 5.61
CA ILE A 217 -9.24 -9.98 6.37
C ILE A 217 -10.12 -8.72 6.26
N ASP A 218 -10.39 -8.05 7.40
CA ASP A 218 -11.41 -7.00 7.47
C ASP A 218 -10.97 -5.68 6.82
N LYS A 219 -9.66 -5.41 6.75
CA LYS A 219 -9.10 -4.24 6.06
C LYS A 219 -7.88 -4.59 5.20
N ILE A 220 -7.88 -4.18 3.94
CA ILE A 220 -6.79 -4.42 2.99
C ILE A 220 -6.25 -3.07 2.50
N GLY A 221 -4.96 -2.81 2.74
CA GLY A 221 -4.26 -1.65 2.23
C GLY A 221 -3.56 -1.96 0.91
N LEU A 222 -3.73 -1.08 -0.08
CA LEU A 222 -3.03 -1.12 -1.36
C LEU A 222 -2.16 0.12 -1.52
N GLY A 223 -1.16 0.02 -2.39
CA GLY A 223 -0.31 1.15 -2.73
C GLY A 223 0.77 0.79 -3.75
N ALA A 224 1.43 1.82 -4.25
CA ALA A 224 2.64 1.74 -5.05
C ALA A 224 3.67 2.72 -4.46
N LEU A 225 4.95 2.36 -4.53
CA LEU A 225 6.05 3.19 -4.09
C LEU A 225 6.42 4.16 -5.19
N ILE A 226 5.90 5.38 -5.07
CA ILE A 226 6.05 6.44 -6.06
C ILE A 226 7.53 6.79 -6.23
N GLY A 227 7.98 6.72 -7.47
CA GLY A 227 9.34 6.97 -7.90
C GLY A 227 10.15 5.72 -8.25
N LEU A 228 9.63 4.51 -8.05
CA LEU A 228 10.28 3.30 -8.58
C LEU A 228 10.17 3.20 -10.10
N SER A 229 8.99 3.44 -10.66
CA SER A 229 8.81 3.51 -12.11
C SER A 229 9.10 4.90 -12.65
N ASP A 230 9.33 4.97 -13.96
CA ASP A 230 9.45 6.20 -14.72
C ASP A 230 8.12 6.97 -14.83
N ASN A 231 7.00 6.35 -14.41
CA ASN A 231 5.68 6.96 -14.51
C ASN A 231 4.77 6.64 -13.32
N TRP A 232 4.86 7.49 -12.29
CA TRP A 232 4.00 7.40 -11.11
C TRP A 232 2.49 7.47 -11.42
N ARG A 233 2.07 8.14 -12.51
CA ARG A 233 0.64 8.24 -12.87
C ARG A 233 0.07 6.90 -13.28
N VAL A 234 0.83 6.13 -14.06
CA VAL A 234 0.41 4.78 -14.48
C VAL A 234 0.38 3.84 -13.27
N ASP A 235 1.38 3.89 -12.39
CA ASP A 235 1.34 3.13 -11.13
C ASP A 235 0.11 3.47 -10.28
N CYS A 236 -0.20 4.76 -10.12
CA CYS A 236 -1.39 5.20 -9.39
C CYS A 236 -2.69 4.75 -10.08
N TYR A 237 -2.76 4.79 -11.41
CA TYR A 237 -3.91 4.26 -12.15
C TYR A 237 -4.06 2.74 -11.96
N MET A 238 -2.95 1.98 -11.97
CA MET A 238 -2.96 0.54 -11.71
C MET A 238 -3.43 0.21 -10.28
N VAL A 239 -3.05 1.02 -9.29
CA VAL A 239 -3.61 0.93 -7.92
C VAL A 239 -5.13 1.12 -7.95
N ALA A 240 -5.66 2.07 -8.74
CA ALA A 240 -7.09 2.28 -8.87
C ALA A 240 -7.80 1.08 -9.54
N GLU A 241 -7.22 0.49 -10.60
CA GLU A 241 -7.75 -0.75 -11.20
C GLU A 241 -7.75 -1.92 -10.20
N HIS A 242 -6.70 -2.05 -9.39
CA HIS A 242 -6.62 -3.09 -8.37
C HIS A 242 -7.67 -2.87 -7.27
N LEU A 243 -7.86 -1.62 -6.82
CA LEU A 243 -8.91 -1.28 -5.86
C LEU A 243 -10.30 -1.63 -6.39
N LEU A 244 -10.61 -1.26 -7.65
CA LEU A 244 -11.89 -1.57 -8.28
C LEU A 244 -12.13 -3.08 -8.42
N TRP A 245 -11.08 -3.85 -8.73
CA TRP A 245 -11.14 -5.31 -8.72
C TRP A 245 -11.49 -5.83 -7.31
N MET A 246 -10.76 -5.37 -6.30
CA MET A 246 -10.93 -5.81 -4.93
C MET A 246 -12.34 -5.51 -4.42
N GLN A 247 -12.83 -4.27 -4.59
CA GLN A 247 -14.18 -3.86 -4.20
C GLN A 247 -15.28 -4.71 -4.84
N LYS A 248 -15.07 -5.19 -6.08
CA LYS A 248 -16.03 -6.04 -6.78
C LYS A 248 -16.02 -7.48 -6.24
N GLN A 249 -14.85 -8.05 -5.98
CA GLN A 249 -14.72 -9.46 -5.61
C GLN A 249 -14.88 -9.69 -4.10
N TYR A 250 -14.41 -8.77 -3.27
CA TYR A 250 -14.28 -8.94 -1.81
C TYR A 250 -14.96 -7.79 -1.05
N TRP A 251 -16.22 -7.51 -1.40
CA TRP A 251 -17.02 -6.39 -0.88
C TRP A 251 -17.17 -6.33 0.65
N GLN A 252 -16.88 -7.42 1.37
CA GLN A 252 -16.93 -7.49 2.83
C GLN A 252 -15.69 -6.86 3.50
N SER A 253 -14.59 -6.68 2.77
CA SER A 253 -13.38 -6.02 3.28
C SER A 253 -13.46 -4.51 3.08
N ARG A 254 -12.84 -3.76 3.99
CA ARG A 254 -12.59 -2.32 3.85
C ARG A 254 -11.24 -2.08 3.17
N TYR A 255 -11.10 -0.95 2.49
CA TYR A 255 -9.88 -0.64 1.74
C TYR A 255 -9.25 0.68 2.18
N SER A 256 -7.92 0.74 2.11
CA SER A 256 -7.15 1.98 2.22
C SER A 256 -6.10 2.05 1.13
N ILE A 257 -5.81 3.26 0.64
CA ILE A 257 -4.76 3.50 -0.35
C ILE A 257 -3.65 4.32 0.29
N SER A 258 -2.42 3.88 0.13
CA SER A 258 -1.22 4.59 0.57
C SER A 258 -0.48 5.17 -0.63
N PHE A 259 0.06 6.38 -0.46
CA PHE A 259 0.87 7.10 -1.46
C PHE A 259 2.32 7.33 -0.99
N PRO A 260 3.08 6.27 -0.64
CA PRO A 260 4.46 6.44 -0.21
C PRO A 260 5.31 6.92 -1.40
N ARG A 261 6.11 7.96 -1.16
CA ARG A 261 7.18 8.39 -2.08
C ARG A 261 8.50 7.81 -1.62
N LEU A 262 9.38 7.48 -2.57
CA LEU A 262 10.77 7.12 -2.25
C LEU A 262 11.39 8.19 -1.35
N ARG A 263 12.11 7.71 -0.32
CA ARG A 263 12.87 8.54 0.61
C ARG A 263 14.31 8.04 0.69
N PRO A 264 15.28 8.93 0.97
CA PRO A 264 16.65 8.52 1.18
C PRO A 264 16.77 7.43 2.26
N CYS A 265 17.58 6.41 1.99
CA CYS A 265 17.85 5.33 2.91
C CYS A 265 19.26 4.76 2.70
N ALA A 266 19.70 3.87 3.59
CA ALA A 266 20.96 3.15 3.40
C ALA A 266 20.91 2.32 2.10
N GLY A 267 21.88 2.53 1.20
CA GLY A 267 21.95 1.86 -0.11
C GLY A 267 20.93 2.31 -1.13
N GLY A 268 20.15 3.38 -0.85
CA GLY A 268 18.99 3.79 -1.65
C GLY A 268 19.27 4.11 -3.12
N VAL A 269 18.19 4.22 -3.87
CA VAL A 269 18.18 4.51 -5.31
C VAL A 269 17.58 5.89 -5.57
N GLU A 270 18.06 6.56 -6.61
CA GLU A 270 17.44 7.80 -7.09
C GLU A 270 16.05 7.51 -7.68
N PRO A 271 15.03 8.35 -7.41
CA PRO A 271 13.71 8.16 -7.99
C PRO A 271 13.74 8.26 -9.53
N ALA A 272 13.18 7.27 -10.21
CA ALA A 272 12.98 7.27 -11.66
C ALA A 272 11.92 8.30 -12.10
N SER A 273 11.00 8.64 -11.20
CA SER A 273 10.07 9.75 -11.38
C SER A 273 9.88 10.53 -10.07
N ILE A 274 9.86 11.86 -10.18
CA ILE A 274 9.67 12.75 -9.03
C ILE A 274 8.22 13.22 -9.01
N MET A 275 7.59 13.07 -7.84
CA MET A 275 6.27 13.61 -7.54
C MET A 275 6.41 14.77 -6.56
N ASP A 276 6.08 15.97 -7.01
CA ASP A 276 6.03 17.16 -6.17
C ASP A 276 4.78 17.19 -5.25
N GLU A 277 4.69 18.18 -4.37
CA GLU A 277 3.56 18.28 -3.43
C GLU A 277 2.22 18.55 -4.13
N ARG A 278 2.20 19.33 -5.22
CA ARG A 278 0.96 19.61 -5.96
C ARG A 278 0.42 18.34 -6.60
N GLN A 279 1.30 17.55 -7.19
CA GLN A 279 0.99 16.25 -7.81
C GLN A 279 0.56 15.21 -6.77
N LEU A 280 1.17 15.22 -5.59
CA LEU A 280 0.74 14.35 -4.49
C LEU A 280 -0.69 14.71 -4.05
N VAL A 281 -0.98 16.00 -3.82
CA VAL A 281 -2.33 16.46 -3.46
C VAL A 281 -3.33 16.12 -4.58
N GLN A 282 -2.98 16.39 -5.84
CA GLN A 282 -3.81 16.01 -6.99
C GLN A 282 -4.14 14.51 -6.97
N THR A 283 -3.13 13.66 -6.76
CA THR A 283 -3.31 12.21 -6.73
C THR A 283 -4.22 11.79 -5.58
N ILE A 284 -3.98 12.29 -4.36
CA ILE A 284 -4.83 11.99 -3.20
C ILE A 284 -6.28 12.42 -3.48
N CYS A 285 -6.49 13.62 -4.01
CA CYS A 285 -7.83 14.12 -4.31
C CYS A 285 -8.51 13.37 -5.47
N ALA A 286 -7.76 12.82 -6.43
CA ALA A 286 -8.32 11.98 -7.48
C ALA A 286 -8.90 10.66 -6.95
N PHE A 287 -8.40 10.17 -5.81
CA PHE A 287 -8.89 8.95 -5.13
C PHE A 287 -10.06 9.20 -4.15
N LEU A 288 -10.40 10.45 -3.83
CA LEU A 288 -11.35 10.85 -2.77
C LEU A 288 -12.67 11.45 -3.27
#